data_AF-A0A812X962-F1
#
_entry.id   AF-A0A812X962-F1
#
_cell.length_a   1.000
_cell.length_b   1.000
_cell.length_c   1.000
_cell.angle_alpha   90.00
_cell.angle_beta   90.00
_cell.angle_gamma   90.00
#
_symmetry.space_group_name_H-M   'P 1'
#
loop_
_entity.id
_entity.type
_entity.pdbx_description
1 polymer ?
#
loop_
_entity_poly.entity_id
_entity_poly.type
_entity_poly.pdbx_seq_one_letter_code
_entity_poly.pdbx_strand_id
1 'polypeptide(L)'
;MLMQQRHKLQKDTQLEVRNTKYNMSRIQESWLKIMRSAKTKQLKKQVEIISQNHERDVDRKDAILQMLDRDLDEAEEQHQVAVRSHLLNVDRLLEIQQSRLLALDEEFQRDVATLREEFRIERENIQERHALEKRELALIVEQVEREEKNREMADITDHQSQFELIRNKNIEEDHQMRSGLEEQIEETRARCKERLQAYEKSTESSTTEYKEYLRRDASLSDQVERRLRQVERMQAAIQHWKQKIAQNRQECEERNQQLRTEKDHIAKHFQELKAKMNHFRTEGKKRLADLTMNARNCIKSLKDQLGLAERILKTAELCRKFETEREKVLPFYLSRDILQEFEEGELEFGDEDLKEEIRKELTDVGIDEWTYLDNFFKRYNKVKLDFHAVEQEGKRLTKENVQLRSILKQFLDGVSVNEDVLSAPNPLLVVNGKVNLNHVPVKRAADKTVYVEAAHHAGNTVVRR
;
A
#
# COMPACT_ATOMS: atom_id res chain seq x y z
N MET A 1 9.54 122.62 -66.97
CA MET A 1 9.66 122.25 -65.54
C MET A 1 8.85 121.01 -65.15
N LEU A 2 7.55 120.90 -65.47
CA LEU A 2 6.70 119.77 -65.07
C LEU A 2 7.13 118.38 -65.63
N MET A 3 7.65 118.31 -66.86
CA MET A 3 8.14 117.05 -67.44
C MET A 3 9.40 116.51 -66.76
N GLN A 4 10.31 117.40 -66.31
CA GLN A 4 11.53 117.04 -65.59
C GLN A 4 11.20 116.52 -64.18
N GLN A 5 10.20 117.10 -63.50
CA GLN A 5 9.71 116.60 -62.23
C GLN A 5 9.02 115.23 -62.38
N ARG A 6 8.23 115.03 -63.44
CA ARG A 6 7.58 113.74 -63.72
C ARG A 6 8.59 112.64 -64.06
N HIS A 7 9.65 112.96 -64.82
CA HIS A 7 10.74 112.02 -65.10
C HIS A 7 11.58 111.70 -63.85
N LYS A 8 11.79 112.69 -62.97
CA LYS A 8 12.47 112.49 -61.68
C LYS A 8 11.65 111.56 -60.77
N LEU A 9 10.35 111.83 -60.61
CA LEU A 9 9.42 110.95 -59.89
C LEU A 9 9.39 109.54 -60.46
N GLN A 10 9.36 109.38 -61.79
CA GLN A 10 9.33 108.05 -62.41
C GLN A 10 10.65 107.28 -62.20
N LYS A 11 11.80 107.97 -62.18
CA LYS A 11 13.09 107.39 -61.79
C LYS A 11 13.10 107.01 -60.30
N ASP A 12 12.58 107.86 -59.43
CA ASP A 12 12.49 107.60 -57.99
C ASP A 12 11.56 106.41 -57.70
N THR A 13 10.41 106.31 -58.40
CA THR A 13 9.51 105.14 -58.30
C THR A 13 10.16 103.85 -58.80
N GLN A 14 10.89 103.90 -59.93
CA GLN A 14 11.62 102.72 -60.43
C GLN A 14 12.73 102.29 -59.48
N LEU A 15 13.41 103.24 -58.84
CA LEU A 15 14.45 102.99 -57.86
C LEU A 15 13.84 102.43 -56.56
N GLU A 16 12.69 102.92 -56.12
CA GLU A 16 11.92 102.32 -55.03
C GLU A 16 11.43 100.90 -55.35
N VAL A 17 10.90 100.64 -56.55
CA VAL A 17 10.48 99.29 -56.96
C VAL A 17 11.67 98.32 -56.99
N ARG A 18 12.85 98.78 -57.42
CA ARG A 18 14.07 97.98 -57.40
C ARG A 18 14.54 97.73 -55.96
N ASN A 19 14.50 98.75 -55.11
CA ASN A 19 14.85 98.65 -53.70
C ASN A 19 13.89 97.74 -52.93
N THR A 20 12.58 97.80 -53.20
CA THR A 20 11.60 96.91 -52.56
C THR A 20 11.78 95.46 -53.00
N LYS A 21 12.04 95.17 -54.29
CA LYS A 21 12.38 93.81 -54.75
C LYS A 21 13.68 93.28 -54.12
N TYR A 22 14.71 94.11 -54.05
CA TYR A 22 15.97 93.76 -53.41
C TYR A 22 15.80 93.51 -51.91
N ASN A 23 15.09 94.40 -51.21
CA ASN A 23 14.78 94.25 -49.79
C ASN A 23 13.91 93.02 -49.53
N MET A 24 12.91 92.75 -50.37
CA MET A 24 12.09 91.53 -50.28
C MET A 24 12.93 90.26 -50.46
N SER A 25 13.84 90.24 -51.42
CA SER A 25 14.75 89.10 -51.63
C SER A 25 15.69 88.89 -50.44
N ARG A 26 16.24 89.98 -49.87
CA ARG A 26 17.04 89.93 -48.63
C ARG A 26 16.24 89.45 -47.43
N ILE A 27 14.98 89.88 -47.31
CA ILE A 27 14.05 89.43 -46.27
C ILE A 27 13.73 87.94 -46.45
N GLN A 28 13.47 87.48 -47.67
CA GLN A 28 13.24 86.06 -47.94
C GLN A 28 14.48 85.21 -47.65
N GLU A 29 15.67 85.67 -48.01
CA GLU A 29 16.92 84.98 -47.70
C GLU A 29 17.16 84.88 -46.19
N SER A 30 16.91 85.96 -45.46
CA SER A 30 17.00 85.96 -43.99
C SER A 30 15.94 85.05 -43.36
N TRP A 31 14.70 85.06 -43.84
CA TRP A 31 13.64 84.13 -43.41
C TRP A 31 13.97 82.67 -43.71
N LEU A 32 14.51 82.35 -44.88
CA LEU A 32 14.94 80.99 -45.22
C LEU A 32 16.06 80.51 -44.30
N LYS A 33 16.97 81.39 -43.91
CA LYS A 33 18.02 81.08 -42.93
C LYS A 33 17.43 80.83 -41.54
N ILE A 34 16.48 81.66 -41.11
CA ILE A 34 15.77 81.50 -39.83
C ILE A 34 14.93 80.21 -39.82
N MET A 35 14.14 79.94 -40.86
CA MET A 35 13.30 78.74 -40.98
C MET A 35 14.15 77.46 -41.05
N ARG A 36 15.26 77.47 -41.80
CA ARG A 36 16.19 76.32 -41.80
C ARG A 36 16.79 76.10 -40.42
N SER A 37 17.24 77.16 -39.74
CA SER A 37 17.75 77.06 -38.37
C SER A 37 16.69 76.49 -37.41
N ALA A 38 15.46 76.99 -37.47
CA ALA A 38 14.35 76.51 -36.66
C ALA A 38 14.00 75.04 -36.96
N LYS A 39 13.93 74.66 -38.24
CA LYS A 39 13.63 73.28 -38.65
C LYS A 39 14.76 72.31 -38.26
N THR A 40 16.02 72.70 -38.42
CA THR A 40 17.17 71.92 -37.97
C THR A 40 17.15 71.72 -36.46
N LYS A 41 16.81 72.76 -35.68
CA LYS A 41 16.64 72.63 -34.22
C LYS A 41 15.49 71.68 -33.86
N GLN A 42 14.35 71.78 -34.56
CA GLN A 42 13.22 70.87 -34.36
C GLN A 42 13.61 69.41 -34.66
N LEU A 43 14.26 69.15 -35.79
CA LEU A 43 14.68 67.80 -36.19
C LEU A 43 15.71 67.22 -35.21
N LYS A 44 16.67 68.02 -34.76
CA LYS A 44 17.63 67.59 -33.72
C LYS A 44 16.91 67.17 -32.44
N LYS A 45 15.93 67.97 -31.99
CA LYS A 45 15.12 67.61 -30.82
C LYS A 45 14.31 66.34 -31.04
N GLN A 46 13.78 66.12 -32.25
CA GLN A 46 13.06 64.88 -32.57
C GLN A 46 13.99 63.66 -32.57
N VAL A 47 15.19 63.77 -33.14
CA VAL A 47 16.21 62.72 -33.10
C VAL A 47 16.60 62.41 -31.65
N GLU A 48 16.78 63.42 -30.81
CA GLU A 48 17.07 63.25 -29.38
C GLU A 48 15.95 62.51 -28.65
N ILE A 49 14.68 62.88 -28.88
CA ILE A 49 13.53 62.17 -28.29
C ILE A 49 13.47 60.71 -28.76
N ILE A 50 13.70 60.46 -30.05
CA ILE A 50 13.71 59.08 -30.60
C ILE A 50 14.87 58.28 -29.99
N SER A 51 16.05 58.88 -29.86
CA SER A 51 17.22 58.25 -29.23
C SER A 51 16.93 57.87 -27.78
N GLN A 52 16.36 58.78 -26.99
CA GLN A 52 15.99 58.52 -25.59
C GLN A 52 14.92 57.43 -25.48
N ASN A 53 13.94 57.41 -26.39
CA ASN A 53 12.93 56.35 -26.40
C ASN A 53 13.55 55.00 -26.76
N HIS A 54 14.46 54.97 -27.73
CA HIS A 54 15.16 53.75 -28.11
C HIS A 54 16.02 53.21 -26.96
N GLU A 55 16.78 54.09 -26.27
CA GLU A 55 17.59 53.72 -25.11
C GLU A 55 16.73 53.11 -24.00
N ARG A 56 15.58 53.72 -23.68
CA ARG A 56 14.61 53.14 -22.72
C ARG A 56 14.06 51.78 -23.15
N ASP A 57 13.82 51.58 -24.45
CA ASP A 57 13.35 50.30 -24.95
C ASP A 57 14.45 49.23 -24.96
N VAL A 58 15.71 49.63 -25.14
CA VAL A 58 16.89 48.76 -24.95
C VAL A 58 17.00 48.37 -23.48
N ASP A 59 16.99 49.33 -22.55
CA ASP A 59 17.07 49.05 -21.11
C ASP A 59 15.97 48.09 -20.64
N ARG A 60 14.74 48.26 -21.16
CA ARG A 60 13.62 47.35 -20.85
C ARG A 60 13.86 45.95 -21.39
N LYS A 61 14.38 45.82 -22.62
CA LYS A 61 14.67 44.52 -23.20
C LYS A 61 15.84 43.84 -22.48
N ASP A 62 16.85 44.58 -22.10
CA ASP A 62 17.99 44.08 -21.33
C ASP A 62 17.55 43.62 -19.94
N ALA A 63 16.65 44.35 -19.27
CA ALA A 63 16.05 43.91 -18.02
C ALA A 63 15.23 42.61 -18.18
N ILE A 64 14.47 42.47 -19.29
CA ILE A 64 13.75 41.23 -19.59
C ILE A 64 14.72 40.07 -19.87
N LEU A 65 15.80 40.30 -20.62
CA LEU A 65 16.81 39.28 -20.89
C LEU A 65 17.48 38.81 -19.59
N GLN A 66 17.84 39.72 -18.70
CA GLN A 66 18.41 39.37 -17.40
C GLN A 66 17.45 38.56 -16.51
N MET A 67 16.14 38.87 -16.56
CA MET A 67 15.15 38.04 -15.87
C MET A 67 15.03 36.66 -16.50
N LEU A 68 14.99 36.57 -17.82
CA LEU A 68 14.91 35.29 -18.52
C LEU A 68 16.17 34.42 -18.32
N ASP A 69 17.35 35.02 -18.24
CA ASP A 69 18.59 34.28 -17.93
C ASP A 69 18.53 33.69 -16.51
N ARG A 70 18.02 34.45 -15.54
CA ARG A 70 17.80 33.93 -14.17
C ARG A 70 16.75 32.83 -14.13
N ASP A 71 15.63 33.01 -14.84
CA ASP A 71 14.58 31.99 -14.92
C ASP A 71 15.10 30.69 -15.56
N LEU A 72 16.03 30.80 -16.54
CA LEU A 72 16.70 29.64 -17.13
C LEU A 72 17.63 28.94 -16.14
N ASP A 73 18.45 29.69 -15.41
CA ASP A 73 19.35 29.13 -14.39
C ASP A 73 18.53 28.42 -13.29
N GLU A 74 17.45 29.04 -12.80
CA GLU A 74 16.55 28.44 -11.80
C GLU A 74 15.88 27.17 -12.32
N ALA A 75 15.40 27.16 -13.56
CA ALA A 75 14.81 25.99 -14.18
C ALA A 75 15.83 24.85 -14.35
N GLU A 76 17.08 25.18 -14.70
CA GLU A 76 18.16 24.20 -14.82
C GLU A 76 18.53 23.60 -13.46
N GLU A 77 18.65 24.42 -12.41
CA GLU A 77 18.86 23.94 -11.04
C GLU A 77 17.73 23.02 -10.58
N GLN A 78 16.47 23.41 -10.78
CA GLN A 78 15.31 22.59 -10.45
C GLN A 78 15.34 21.25 -11.19
N HIS A 79 15.66 21.26 -12.49
CA HIS A 79 15.81 20.03 -13.27
C HIS A 79 16.92 19.14 -12.69
N GLN A 80 18.08 19.70 -12.37
CA GLN A 80 19.19 18.93 -11.79
C GLN A 80 18.81 18.31 -10.43
N VAL A 81 18.12 19.06 -9.56
CA VAL A 81 17.64 18.56 -8.27
C VAL A 81 16.62 17.43 -8.47
N ALA A 82 15.67 17.59 -9.41
CA ALA A 82 14.70 16.56 -9.74
C ALA A 82 15.37 15.28 -10.25
N VAL A 83 16.37 15.39 -11.12
CA VAL A 83 17.14 14.24 -11.61
C VAL A 83 17.90 13.55 -10.48
N ARG A 84 18.59 14.30 -9.62
CA ARG A 84 19.29 13.72 -8.45
C ARG A 84 18.31 12.99 -7.53
N SER A 85 17.16 13.59 -7.24
CA SER A 85 16.10 12.97 -6.43
C SER A 85 15.56 11.69 -7.08
N HIS A 86 15.31 11.71 -8.39
CA HIS A 86 14.86 10.53 -9.13
C HIS A 86 15.90 9.41 -9.10
N LEU A 87 17.18 9.72 -9.32
CA LEU A 87 18.26 8.72 -9.25
C LEU A 87 18.35 8.09 -7.86
N LEU A 88 18.29 8.88 -6.79
CA LEU A 88 18.25 8.36 -5.42
C LEU A 88 17.05 7.44 -5.17
N ASN A 89 15.88 7.76 -5.74
CA ASN A 89 14.70 6.90 -5.64
C ASN A 89 14.89 5.60 -6.42
N VAL A 90 15.51 5.63 -7.60
CA VAL A 90 15.86 4.44 -8.37
C VAL A 90 16.86 3.57 -7.61
N ASP A 91 17.89 4.17 -7.00
CA ASP A 91 18.87 3.44 -6.20
C ASP A 91 18.22 2.74 -5.00
N ARG A 92 17.31 3.42 -4.29
CA ARG A 92 16.51 2.80 -3.21
C ARG A 92 15.66 1.63 -3.73
N LEU A 93 15.04 1.78 -4.91
CA LEU A 93 14.28 0.68 -5.52
C LEU A 93 15.19 -0.49 -5.87
N LEU A 94 16.40 -0.24 -6.37
CA LEU A 94 17.39 -1.27 -6.66
C LEU A 94 17.84 -1.99 -5.38
N GLU A 95 18.09 -1.28 -4.29
CA GLU A 95 18.42 -1.88 -2.98
C GLU A 95 17.29 -2.79 -2.46
N ILE A 96 16.03 -2.36 -2.59
CA ILE A 96 14.86 -3.17 -2.22
C ILE A 96 14.78 -4.43 -3.10
N GLN A 97 15.01 -4.31 -4.40
CA GLN A 97 15.00 -5.50 -5.28
C GLN A 97 16.19 -6.43 -5.00
N GLN A 98 17.37 -5.90 -4.71
CA GLN A 98 18.54 -6.70 -4.35
C GLN A 98 18.30 -7.47 -3.05
N SER A 99 17.78 -6.81 -2.01
CA SER A 99 17.46 -7.49 -0.73
C SER A 99 16.39 -8.57 -0.91
N ARG A 100 15.36 -8.32 -1.73
CA ARG A 100 14.36 -9.33 -2.09
C ARG A 100 14.97 -10.51 -2.85
N LEU A 101 15.86 -10.26 -3.80
CA LEU A 101 16.52 -11.32 -4.57
C LEU A 101 17.44 -12.16 -3.68
N LEU A 102 18.19 -11.55 -2.78
CA LEU A 102 19.03 -12.25 -1.81
C LEU A 102 18.18 -13.12 -0.87
N ALA A 103 17.10 -12.58 -0.32
CA ALA A 103 16.20 -13.37 0.53
C ALA A 103 15.58 -14.57 -0.21
N LEU A 104 15.19 -14.37 -1.48
CA LEU A 104 14.65 -15.44 -2.32
C LEU A 104 15.70 -16.51 -2.65
N ASP A 105 16.94 -16.11 -2.94
CA ASP A 105 18.03 -17.05 -3.18
C ASP A 105 18.36 -17.84 -1.90
N GLU A 106 18.42 -17.18 -0.75
CA GLU A 106 18.61 -17.85 0.54
C GLU A 106 17.49 -18.86 0.86
N GLU A 107 16.23 -18.49 0.62
CA GLU A 107 15.09 -19.38 0.76
C GLU A 107 15.21 -20.59 -0.18
N PHE A 108 15.53 -20.34 -1.46
CA PHE A 108 15.71 -21.39 -2.44
C PHE A 108 16.85 -22.35 -2.06
N GLN A 109 18.00 -21.83 -1.62
CA GLN A 109 19.13 -22.64 -1.17
C GLN A 109 18.77 -23.46 0.08
N ARG A 110 18.03 -22.86 1.03
CA ARG A 110 17.51 -23.58 2.21
C ARG A 110 16.58 -24.71 1.81
N ASP A 111 15.64 -24.47 0.91
CA ASP A 111 14.71 -25.49 0.43
C ASP A 111 15.45 -26.62 -0.30
N VAL A 112 16.41 -26.30 -1.16
CA VAL A 112 17.26 -27.28 -1.84
C VAL A 112 18.06 -28.12 -0.83
N ALA A 113 18.60 -27.50 0.22
CA ALA A 113 19.35 -28.20 1.25
C ALA A 113 18.45 -29.17 2.05
N THR A 114 17.28 -28.70 2.48
CA THR A 114 16.28 -29.53 3.19
C THR A 114 15.84 -30.70 2.32
N LEU A 115 15.46 -30.44 1.06
CA LEU A 115 15.01 -31.49 0.14
C LEU A 115 16.10 -32.55 -0.12
N ARG A 116 17.36 -32.11 -0.28
CA ARG A 116 18.50 -33.02 -0.44
C ARG A 116 18.69 -33.91 0.80
N GLU A 117 18.52 -33.34 1.98
CA GLU A 117 18.65 -34.07 3.24
C GLU A 117 17.50 -35.07 3.42
N GLU A 118 16.26 -34.66 3.16
CA GLU A 118 15.09 -35.53 3.20
C GLU A 118 15.25 -36.73 2.24
N PHE A 119 15.67 -36.48 0.99
CA PHE A 119 15.94 -37.56 0.04
C PHE A 119 17.10 -38.46 0.46
N ARG A 120 18.12 -37.90 1.12
CA ARG A 120 19.23 -38.70 1.66
C ARG A 120 18.73 -39.66 2.75
N ILE A 121 17.98 -39.13 3.73
CA ILE A 121 17.41 -39.90 4.83
C ILE A 121 16.43 -40.95 4.31
N GLU A 122 15.56 -40.59 3.36
CA GLU A 122 14.63 -41.54 2.75
C GLU A 122 15.37 -42.68 2.05
N ARG A 123 16.42 -42.35 1.26
CA ARG A 123 17.25 -43.35 0.59
C ARG A 123 17.93 -44.29 1.59
N GLU A 124 18.49 -43.75 2.67
CA GLU A 124 19.13 -44.55 3.74
C GLU A 124 18.12 -45.48 4.40
N ASN A 125 16.93 -44.98 4.76
CA ASN A 125 15.85 -45.78 5.33
C ASN A 125 15.39 -46.91 4.39
N ILE A 126 15.25 -46.63 3.09
CA ILE A 126 14.87 -47.64 2.09
C ILE A 126 15.97 -48.72 1.99
N GLN A 127 17.24 -48.31 1.96
CA GLN A 127 18.36 -49.24 1.89
C GLN A 127 18.46 -50.13 3.14
N GLU A 128 18.26 -49.55 4.33
CA GLU A 128 18.27 -50.30 5.59
C GLU A 128 17.10 -51.30 5.67
N ARG A 129 15.89 -50.88 5.32
CA ARG A 129 14.71 -51.77 5.26
C ARG A 129 14.93 -52.92 4.29
N HIS A 130 15.38 -52.60 3.07
CA HIS A 130 15.68 -53.63 2.09
C HIS A 130 16.78 -54.60 2.57
N ALA A 131 17.79 -54.11 3.30
CA ALA A 131 18.84 -54.95 3.87
C ALA A 131 18.35 -55.83 5.04
N LEU A 132 17.37 -55.36 5.82
CA LEU A 132 16.68 -56.14 6.84
C LEU A 132 15.81 -57.23 6.21
N GLU A 133 14.93 -56.86 5.27
CA GLU A 133 14.06 -57.80 4.56
C GLU A 133 14.87 -58.89 3.84
N LYS A 134 15.98 -58.52 3.19
CA LYS A 134 16.88 -59.48 2.54
C LYS A 134 17.50 -60.46 3.54
N ARG A 135 17.86 -60.00 4.75
CA ARG A 135 18.38 -60.87 5.82
C ARG A 135 17.30 -61.79 6.36
N GLU A 136 16.09 -61.29 6.58
CA GLU A 136 14.95 -62.11 7.03
C GLU A 136 14.62 -63.19 6.02
N LEU A 137 14.54 -62.85 4.72
CA LEU A 137 14.33 -63.82 3.66
C LEU A 137 15.44 -64.87 3.61
N ALA A 138 16.70 -64.46 3.78
CA ALA A 138 17.82 -65.41 3.84
C ALA A 138 17.70 -66.38 5.02
N LEU A 139 17.28 -65.90 6.20
CA LEU A 139 17.05 -66.75 7.38
C LEU A 139 15.89 -67.72 7.19
N ILE A 140 14.80 -67.27 6.55
CA ILE A 140 13.65 -68.13 6.23
C ILE A 140 14.08 -69.23 5.26
N VAL A 141 14.83 -68.90 4.20
CA VAL A 141 15.37 -69.88 3.25
C VAL A 141 16.26 -70.88 3.97
N GLU A 142 17.19 -70.42 4.81
CA GLU A 142 18.07 -71.32 5.58
C GLU A 142 17.28 -72.23 6.53
N GLN A 143 16.21 -71.72 7.15
CA GLN A 143 15.36 -72.52 8.01
C GLN A 143 14.56 -73.57 7.24
N VAL A 144 13.99 -73.21 6.09
CA VAL A 144 13.30 -74.16 5.21
C VAL A 144 14.25 -75.24 4.72
N GLU A 145 15.48 -74.88 4.30
CA GLU A 145 16.50 -75.85 3.90
C GLU A 145 16.89 -76.80 5.05
N ARG A 146 16.98 -76.29 6.29
CA ARG A 146 17.20 -77.12 7.49
C ARG A 146 16.03 -78.06 7.76
N GLU A 147 14.79 -77.59 7.65
CA GLU A 147 13.60 -78.41 7.85
C GLU A 147 13.49 -79.53 6.80
N GLU A 148 13.76 -79.23 5.53
CA GLU A 148 13.76 -80.24 4.46
C GLU A 148 14.86 -81.28 4.69
N LYS A 149 16.09 -80.88 5.05
CA LYS A 149 17.15 -81.82 5.44
C LYS A 149 16.77 -82.69 6.64
N ASN A 150 16.08 -82.13 7.63
CA ASN A 150 15.62 -82.88 8.79
C ASN A 150 14.52 -83.88 8.41
N ARG A 151 13.62 -83.53 7.49
CA ARG A 151 12.62 -84.47 6.94
C ARG A 151 13.29 -85.59 6.15
N GLU A 152 14.24 -85.28 5.27
CA GLU A 152 15.02 -86.29 4.54
C GLU A 152 15.70 -87.27 5.51
N MET A 153 16.32 -86.76 6.58
CA MET A 153 16.92 -87.60 7.62
C MET A 153 15.88 -88.43 8.37
N ALA A 154 14.71 -87.85 8.71
CA ALA A 154 13.63 -88.57 9.37
C ALA A 154 13.11 -89.73 8.48
N ASP A 155 12.90 -89.48 7.19
CA ASP A 155 12.49 -90.49 6.21
C ASP A 155 13.53 -91.61 6.09
N ILE A 156 14.83 -91.27 6.07
CA ILE A 156 15.91 -92.27 6.09
C ILE A 156 15.86 -93.10 7.37
N THR A 157 15.69 -92.47 8.54
CA THR A 157 15.62 -93.20 9.83
C THR A 157 14.37 -94.07 9.94
N ASP A 158 13.22 -93.60 9.45
CA ASP A 158 11.99 -94.38 9.43
C ASP A 158 12.15 -95.59 8.51
N HIS A 159 12.72 -95.39 7.32
CA HIS A 159 13.03 -96.48 6.39
C HIS A 159 13.98 -97.51 7.00
N GLN A 160 15.05 -97.06 7.69
CA GLN A 160 15.95 -97.95 8.44
C GLN A 160 15.22 -98.72 9.55
N SER A 161 14.32 -98.06 10.30
CA SER A 161 13.54 -98.70 11.36
C SER A 161 12.58 -99.75 10.80
N GLN A 162 11.92 -99.47 9.67
CA GLN A 162 11.06 -100.43 8.98
C GLN A 162 11.86 -101.62 8.47
N PHE A 163 13.06 -101.39 7.94
CA PHE A 163 13.97 -102.47 7.55
C PHE A 163 14.39 -103.35 8.73
N GLU A 164 14.76 -102.76 9.87
CA GLU A 164 15.11 -103.52 11.08
C GLU A 164 13.90 -104.29 11.62
N LEU A 165 12.71 -103.70 11.59
CA LEU A 165 11.48 -104.37 12.03
C LEU A 165 11.14 -105.56 11.14
N ILE A 166 11.26 -105.42 9.81
CA ILE A 166 11.09 -106.54 8.87
C ILE A 166 12.14 -107.62 9.12
N ARG A 167 13.40 -107.23 9.37
CA ARG A 167 14.48 -108.16 9.70
C ARG A 167 14.18 -108.93 10.99
N ASN A 168 13.75 -108.25 12.04
CA ASN A 168 13.36 -108.87 13.31
C ASN A 168 12.16 -109.78 13.15
N LYS A 169 11.15 -109.34 12.39
CA LYS A 169 9.99 -110.17 12.06
C LYS A 169 10.39 -111.44 11.31
N ASN A 170 11.29 -111.35 10.33
CA ASN A 170 11.81 -112.53 9.64
C ASN A 170 12.57 -113.47 10.58
N ILE A 171 13.33 -112.93 11.55
CA ILE A 171 14.01 -113.73 12.57
C ILE A 171 12.99 -114.41 13.50
N GLU A 172 11.95 -113.69 13.91
CA GLU A 172 10.84 -114.24 14.69
C GLU A 172 10.05 -115.29 13.92
N GLU A 173 9.79 -115.09 12.64
CA GLU A 173 9.14 -116.07 11.75
C GLU A 173 10.01 -117.32 11.57
N ASP A 174 11.35 -117.19 11.45
CA ASP A 174 12.27 -118.34 11.47
C ASP A 174 12.22 -119.07 12.81
N HIS A 175 12.22 -118.34 13.94
CA HIS A 175 12.10 -118.94 15.27
C HIS A 175 10.74 -119.60 15.49
N GLN A 176 9.65 -119.00 15.02
CA GLN A 176 8.30 -119.58 15.07
C GLN A 176 8.20 -120.80 14.16
N MET A 177 8.82 -120.78 12.98
CA MET A 177 8.87 -121.94 12.10
C MET A 177 9.66 -123.08 12.74
N ARG A 178 10.82 -122.79 13.35
CA ARG A 178 11.59 -123.77 14.14
C ARG A 178 10.77 -124.33 15.31
N SER A 179 10.15 -123.46 16.10
CA SER A 179 9.30 -123.85 17.22
C SER A 179 8.08 -124.65 16.76
N GLY A 180 7.49 -124.32 15.62
CA GLY A 180 6.35 -125.03 15.04
C GLY A 180 6.76 -126.39 14.48
N LEU A 181 7.96 -126.52 13.93
CA LEU A 181 8.52 -127.82 13.53
C LEU A 181 8.82 -128.70 14.76
N GLU A 182 9.31 -128.11 15.85
CA GLU A 182 9.47 -128.79 17.15
C GLU A 182 8.11 -129.19 17.75
N GLU A 183 7.08 -128.33 17.64
CA GLU A 183 5.72 -128.61 18.08
C GLU A 183 5.06 -129.73 17.25
N GLN A 184 5.28 -129.79 15.93
CA GLN A 184 4.79 -130.89 15.09
C GLN A 184 5.47 -132.24 15.42
N ILE A 185 6.73 -132.20 15.86
CA ILE A 185 7.43 -133.38 16.40
C ILE A 185 6.80 -133.84 17.72
N GLU A 186 6.33 -132.91 18.57
CA GLU A 186 5.58 -133.25 19.78
C GLU A 186 4.11 -133.64 19.50
N GLU A 187 3.46 -133.06 18.49
CA GLU A 187 2.09 -133.36 18.09
C GLU A 187 1.98 -134.79 17.52
N THR A 188 2.99 -135.22 16.76
CA THR A 188 3.07 -136.62 16.29
C THR A 188 3.25 -137.61 17.46
N ARG A 189 3.93 -137.21 18.55
CA ARG A 189 3.95 -137.97 19.81
C ARG A 189 2.61 -137.95 20.54
N ALA A 190 1.90 -136.82 20.49
CA ALA A 190 0.59 -136.63 21.13
C ALA A 190 -0.54 -137.39 20.42
N ARG A 191 -0.55 -137.49 19.08
CA ARG A 191 -1.56 -138.26 18.30
C ARG A 191 -1.55 -139.77 18.62
N CYS A 192 -0.41 -140.32 19.03
CA CYS A 192 -0.34 -141.69 19.57
C CYS A 192 -1.05 -141.81 20.94
N LYS A 193 -1.10 -140.74 21.73
CA LYS A 193 -1.81 -140.63 23.01
C LYS A 193 -3.31 -140.34 22.82
N GLU A 194 -3.66 -139.56 21.81
CA GLU A 194 -5.02 -139.07 21.52
C GLU A 194 -5.99 -140.17 21.07
N ARG A 195 -5.51 -141.21 20.36
CA ARG A 195 -6.35 -142.39 20.07
C ARG A 195 -6.82 -143.14 21.34
N LEU A 196 -6.13 -142.93 22.47
CA LEU A 196 -6.48 -143.49 23.77
C LEU A 196 -7.55 -142.65 24.49
N GLN A 197 -7.60 -141.33 24.22
CA GLN A 197 -8.61 -140.39 24.72
C GLN A 197 -9.92 -140.37 23.92
N ALA A 198 -9.92 -140.84 22.67
CA ALA A 198 -11.15 -141.03 21.89
C ALA A 198 -12.14 -142.04 22.52
N TYR A 199 -11.69 -142.84 23.50
CA TYR A 199 -12.55 -143.70 24.33
C TYR A 199 -13.24 -142.95 25.49
N GLU A 200 -12.75 -141.75 25.79
CA GLU A 200 -13.24 -140.80 26.79
C GLU A 200 -14.20 -139.77 26.18
N LYS A 201 -14.80 -140.15 25.03
CA LYS A 201 -16.22 -140.01 24.71
C LYS A 201 -17.01 -138.94 25.48
N SER A 202 -17.97 -138.39 24.77
CA SER A 202 -19.30 -138.06 25.33
C SER A 202 -19.48 -136.68 25.96
N THR A 203 -18.45 -135.82 26.02
CA THR A 203 -18.58 -134.44 26.57
C THR A 203 -18.75 -133.36 25.48
N GLU A 204 -18.82 -133.73 24.20
CA GLU A 204 -18.82 -132.81 23.05
C GLU A 204 -20.13 -132.00 22.86
N SER A 205 -21.27 -132.43 23.41
CA SER A 205 -22.56 -131.77 23.11
C SER A 205 -22.78 -130.43 23.83
N SER A 206 -22.23 -130.24 25.04
CA SER A 206 -22.38 -128.96 25.78
C SER A 206 -21.35 -127.91 25.37
N THR A 207 -20.25 -128.32 24.73
CA THR A 207 -19.18 -127.40 24.33
C THR A 207 -19.47 -126.70 23.01
N THR A 208 -20.37 -127.22 22.17
CA THR A 208 -20.77 -126.59 20.91
C THR A 208 -21.72 -125.39 21.12
N GLU A 209 -22.70 -125.50 22.02
CA GLU A 209 -23.67 -124.43 22.30
C GLU A 209 -23.01 -123.22 23.00
N TYR A 210 -22.12 -123.46 23.95
CA TYR A 210 -21.34 -122.38 24.60
C TYR A 210 -20.40 -121.66 23.61
N LYS A 211 -19.81 -122.38 22.65
CA LYS A 211 -18.96 -121.79 21.59
C LYS A 211 -19.76 -120.91 20.62
N GLU A 212 -21.03 -121.20 20.36
CA GLU A 212 -21.88 -120.34 19.53
C GLU A 212 -22.26 -119.03 20.24
N TYR A 213 -22.63 -119.09 21.52
CA TYR A 213 -22.91 -117.88 22.30
C TYR A 213 -21.66 -117.02 22.49
N LEU A 214 -20.49 -117.63 22.76
CA LEU A 214 -19.23 -116.91 22.87
C LEU A 214 -18.81 -116.23 21.55
N ARG A 215 -19.07 -116.86 20.40
CA ARG A 215 -18.85 -116.24 19.07
C ARG A 215 -19.80 -115.08 18.79
N ARG A 216 -21.09 -115.20 19.16
CA ARG A 216 -22.05 -114.09 19.00
C ARG A 216 -21.69 -112.92 19.91
N ASP A 217 -21.33 -113.17 21.16
CA ASP A 217 -20.94 -112.14 22.12
C ASP A 217 -19.63 -111.43 21.72
N ALA A 218 -18.64 -112.17 21.22
CA ALA A 218 -17.43 -111.59 20.64
C ALA A 218 -17.76 -110.71 19.42
N SER A 219 -18.64 -111.18 18.52
CA SER A 219 -19.01 -110.41 17.32
C SER A 219 -19.83 -109.14 17.64
N LEU A 220 -20.67 -109.18 18.67
CA LEU A 220 -21.42 -108.03 19.16
C LEU A 220 -20.50 -107.04 19.88
N SER A 221 -19.57 -107.51 20.70
CA SER A 221 -18.55 -106.67 21.34
C SER A 221 -17.69 -105.95 20.32
N ASP A 222 -17.25 -106.63 19.25
CA ASP A 222 -16.51 -106.04 18.14
C ASP A 222 -17.31 -104.94 17.42
N GLN A 223 -18.61 -105.17 17.21
CA GLN A 223 -19.50 -104.18 16.59
C GLN A 223 -19.73 -102.97 17.51
N VAL A 224 -19.93 -103.20 18.81
CA VAL A 224 -20.07 -102.13 19.80
C VAL A 224 -18.79 -101.29 19.87
N GLU A 225 -17.61 -101.92 19.88
CA GLU A 225 -16.34 -101.21 19.88
C GLU A 225 -16.14 -100.36 18.63
N ARG A 226 -16.46 -100.90 17.43
CA ARG A 226 -16.42 -100.12 16.18
C ARG A 226 -17.38 -98.93 16.20
N ARG A 227 -18.58 -99.10 16.77
CA ARG A 227 -19.56 -98.01 16.93
C ARG A 227 -19.10 -96.98 17.95
N LEU A 228 -18.50 -97.38 19.06
CA LEU A 228 -17.92 -96.47 20.06
C LEU A 228 -16.79 -95.63 19.45
N ARG A 229 -15.85 -96.25 18.74
CA ARG A 229 -14.79 -95.52 18.00
C ARG A 229 -15.35 -94.60 16.91
N GLN A 230 -16.49 -94.96 16.30
CA GLN A 230 -17.17 -94.09 15.33
C GLN A 230 -17.80 -92.88 16.02
N VAL A 231 -18.45 -93.07 17.17
CA VAL A 231 -19.02 -92.00 18.00
C VAL A 231 -17.92 -91.07 18.50
N GLU A 232 -16.82 -91.59 19.03
CA GLU A 232 -15.67 -90.79 19.48
C GLU A 232 -15.09 -89.93 18.36
N ARG A 233 -14.91 -90.49 17.15
CA ARG A 233 -14.44 -89.71 15.99
C ARG A 233 -15.42 -88.61 15.59
N MET A 234 -16.73 -88.91 15.57
CA MET A 234 -17.75 -87.89 15.28
C MET A 234 -17.79 -86.81 16.37
N GLN A 235 -17.60 -87.19 17.63
CA GLN A 235 -17.60 -86.27 18.76
C GLN A 235 -16.37 -85.37 18.75
N ALA A 236 -15.19 -85.90 18.42
CA ALA A 236 -13.97 -85.12 18.19
C ALA A 236 -14.13 -84.14 17.02
N ALA A 237 -14.73 -84.59 15.91
CA ALA A 237 -15.02 -83.71 14.77
C ALA A 237 -15.99 -82.59 15.14
N ILE A 238 -17.05 -82.88 15.91
CA ILE A 238 -17.98 -81.86 16.43
C ILE A 238 -17.24 -80.84 17.30
N GLN A 239 -16.35 -81.28 18.19
CA GLN A 239 -15.57 -80.36 19.03
C GLN A 239 -14.63 -79.48 18.22
N HIS A 240 -13.90 -80.06 17.26
CA HIS A 240 -13.05 -79.31 16.34
C HIS A 240 -13.84 -78.22 15.59
N TRP A 241 -15.00 -78.57 15.01
CA TRP A 241 -15.83 -77.60 14.30
C TRP A 241 -16.45 -76.54 15.21
N LYS A 242 -16.85 -76.90 16.44
CA LYS A 242 -17.29 -75.92 17.44
C LYS A 242 -16.19 -74.92 17.78
N GLN A 243 -14.95 -75.39 17.97
CA GLN A 243 -13.80 -74.53 18.23
C GLN A 243 -13.50 -73.62 17.04
N LYS A 244 -13.53 -74.16 15.80
CA LYS A 244 -13.36 -73.36 14.57
C LYS A 244 -14.43 -72.28 14.40
N ILE A 245 -15.70 -72.58 14.71
CA ILE A 245 -16.80 -71.60 14.66
C ILE A 245 -16.59 -70.52 15.72
N ALA A 246 -16.22 -70.90 16.94
CA ALA A 246 -15.95 -69.94 18.02
C ALA A 246 -14.78 -69.01 17.67
N GLN A 247 -13.68 -69.57 17.15
CA GLN A 247 -12.53 -68.80 16.71
C GLN A 247 -12.88 -67.82 15.58
N ASN A 248 -13.57 -68.28 14.53
CA ASN A 248 -13.97 -67.41 13.43
C ASN A 248 -14.91 -66.28 13.90
N ARG A 249 -15.83 -66.59 14.82
CA ARG A 249 -16.70 -65.58 15.43
C ARG A 249 -15.89 -64.53 16.17
N GLN A 250 -14.92 -64.93 16.98
CA GLN A 250 -14.05 -64.01 17.70
C GLN A 250 -13.23 -63.14 16.74
N GLU A 251 -12.58 -63.74 15.73
CA GLU A 251 -11.81 -63.00 14.72
C GLU A 251 -12.68 -62.01 13.94
N CYS A 252 -13.92 -62.37 13.62
CA CYS A 252 -14.86 -61.48 12.95
C CYS A 252 -15.35 -60.34 13.85
N GLU A 253 -15.61 -60.62 15.14
CA GLU A 253 -16.00 -59.60 16.12
C GLU A 253 -14.85 -58.61 16.36
N GLU A 254 -13.62 -59.08 16.53
CA GLU A 254 -12.43 -58.24 16.69
C GLU A 254 -12.18 -57.37 15.45
N ARG A 255 -12.22 -57.96 14.25
CA ARG A 255 -12.05 -57.22 12.99
C ARG A 255 -13.14 -56.15 12.81
N ASN A 256 -14.39 -56.49 13.08
CA ASN A 256 -15.49 -55.52 13.00
C ASN A 256 -15.36 -54.41 14.05
N GLN A 257 -14.87 -54.73 15.24
CA GLN A 257 -14.64 -53.74 16.29
C GLN A 257 -13.51 -52.77 15.89
N GLN A 258 -12.40 -53.27 15.35
CA GLN A 258 -11.32 -52.44 14.81
C GLN A 258 -11.83 -51.50 13.69
N LEU A 259 -12.54 -52.04 12.70
CA LEU A 259 -13.12 -51.23 11.61
C LEU A 259 -14.10 -50.17 12.13
N ARG A 260 -14.89 -50.46 13.17
CA ARG A 260 -15.77 -49.48 13.80
C ARG A 260 -14.97 -48.38 14.49
N THR A 261 -13.91 -48.74 15.23
CA THR A 261 -13.06 -47.74 15.87
C THR A 261 -12.37 -46.84 14.84
N GLU A 262 -11.83 -47.40 13.75
CA GLU A 262 -11.20 -46.61 12.68
C GLU A 262 -12.21 -45.68 12.01
N LYS A 263 -13.42 -46.18 11.70
CA LYS A 263 -14.51 -45.36 11.16
C LYS A 263 -14.84 -44.19 12.09
N ASP A 264 -14.93 -44.44 13.39
CA ASP A 264 -15.26 -43.40 14.38
C ASP A 264 -14.12 -42.37 14.51
N HIS A 265 -12.85 -42.79 14.45
CA HIS A 265 -11.70 -41.88 14.40
C HIS A 265 -11.73 -41.00 13.15
N ILE A 266 -11.96 -41.58 11.97
CA ILE A 266 -12.09 -40.83 10.71
C ILE A 266 -13.27 -39.86 10.78
N ALA A 267 -14.40 -40.27 11.34
CA ALA A 267 -15.57 -39.41 11.51
C ALA A 267 -15.28 -38.21 12.43
N LYS A 268 -14.53 -38.42 13.54
CA LYS A 268 -14.08 -37.33 14.42
C LYS A 268 -13.15 -36.37 13.69
N HIS A 269 -12.13 -36.88 12.99
CA HIS A 269 -11.23 -36.05 12.19
C HIS A 269 -11.97 -35.24 11.11
N PHE A 270 -12.97 -35.84 10.46
CA PHE A 270 -13.82 -35.13 9.51
C PHE A 270 -14.61 -34.00 10.18
N GLN A 271 -15.20 -34.24 11.36
CA GLN A 271 -15.93 -33.21 12.10
C GLN A 271 -15.01 -32.07 12.55
N GLU A 272 -13.82 -32.39 13.06
CA GLU A 272 -12.80 -31.40 13.45
C GLU A 272 -12.34 -30.57 12.25
N LEU A 273 -12.05 -31.21 11.12
CA LEU A 273 -11.65 -30.53 9.90
C LEU A 273 -12.77 -29.64 9.37
N LYS A 274 -14.02 -30.11 9.40
CA LYS A 274 -15.19 -29.31 9.01
C LYS A 274 -15.40 -28.12 9.94
N ALA A 275 -15.16 -28.27 11.24
CA ALA A 275 -15.21 -27.18 12.20
C ALA A 275 -14.11 -26.14 11.92
N LYS A 276 -12.86 -26.57 11.71
CA LYS A 276 -11.73 -25.70 11.34
C LYS A 276 -12.01 -24.95 10.03
N MET A 277 -12.51 -25.65 9.02
CA MET A 277 -12.86 -25.05 7.72
C MET A 277 -14.00 -24.03 7.85
N ASN A 278 -15.02 -24.32 8.65
CA ASN A 278 -16.10 -23.35 8.92
C ASN A 278 -15.59 -22.13 9.69
N HIS A 279 -14.71 -22.33 10.68
CA HIS A 279 -14.10 -21.24 11.42
C HIS A 279 -13.25 -20.35 10.51
N PHE A 280 -12.40 -20.94 9.67
CA PHE A 280 -11.62 -20.18 8.68
C PHE A 280 -12.53 -19.39 7.72
N ARG A 281 -13.65 -19.98 7.26
CA ARG A 281 -14.61 -19.28 6.40
C ARG A 281 -15.32 -18.14 7.13
N THR A 282 -15.68 -18.30 8.41
CA THR A 282 -16.34 -17.22 9.17
C THR A 282 -15.37 -16.10 9.50
N GLU A 283 -14.11 -16.40 9.85
CA GLU A 283 -13.07 -15.41 10.04
C GLU A 283 -12.75 -14.66 8.75
N GLY A 284 -12.57 -15.37 7.63
CA GLY A 284 -12.34 -14.74 6.33
C GLY A 284 -13.48 -13.79 5.94
N LYS A 285 -14.74 -14.19 6.19
CA LYS A 285 -15.90 -13.31 6.00
C LYS A 285 -15.86 -12.08 6.90
N LYS A 286 -15.51 -12.23 8.18
CA LYS A 286 -15.38 -11.11 9.12
C LYS A 286 -14.29 -10.13 8.67
N ARG A 287 -13.08 -10.63 8.41
CA ARG A 287 -11.94 -9.79 7.94
C ARG A 287 -12.29 -9.04 6.65
N LEU A 288 -12.97 -9.70 5.71
CA LEU A 288 -13.41 -9.04 4.47
C LEU A 288 -14.45 -7.95 4.74
N ALA A 289 -15.41 -8.20 5.64
CA ALA A 289 -16.41 -7.21 6.03
C ALA A 289 -15.75 -6.00 6.70
N ASP A 290 -14.83 -6.24 7.64
CA ASP A 290 -14.08 -5.20 8.35
C ASP A 290 -13.23 -4.37 7.39
N LEU A 291 -12.50 -5.03 6.48
CA LEU A 291 -11.70 -4.34 5.46
C LEU A 291 -12.57 -3.48 4.55
N THR A 292 -13.70 -4.01 4.09
CA THR A 292 -14.63 -3.29 3.21
C THR A 292 -15.24 -2.09 3.92
N MET A 293 -15.61 -2.24 5.19
CA MET A 293 -16.16 -1.16 6.00
C MET A 293 -15.11 -0.07 6.26
N ASN A 294 -13.89 -0.45 6.65
CA ASN A 294 -12.79 0.48 6.88
C ASN A 294 -12.40 1.24 5.61
N ALA A 295 -12.28 0.53 4.47
CA ALA A 295 -12.01 1.16 3.19
C ALA A 295 -13.11 2.14 2.79
N ARG A 296 -14.39 1.75 2.96
CA ARG A 296 -15.53 2.64 2.66
C ARG A 296 -15.53 3.88 3.55
N ASN A 297 -15.22 3.73 4.84
CA ASN A 297 -15.14 4.84 5.79
C ASN A 297 -13.98 5.79 5.45
N CYS A 298 -12.81 5.26 5.10
CA CYS A 298 -11.66 6.04 4.66
C CYS A 298 -11.98 6.82 3.36
N ILE A 299 -12.56 6.14 2.35
CA ILE A 299 -13.00 6.79 1.10
C ILE A 299 -14.01 7.91 1.39
N LYS A 300 -14.96 7.68 2.30
CA LYS A 300 -15.93 8.71 2.68
C LYS A 300 -15.23 9.91 3.33
N SER A 301 -14.33 9.68 4.30
CA SER A 301 -13.58 10.74 4.96
C SER A 301 -12.72 11.55 3.98
N LEU A 302 -12.04 10.88 3.05
CA LEU A 302 -11.26 11.54 2.00
C LEU A 302 -12.15 12.37 1.05
N LYS A 303 -13.33 11.86 0.69
CA LYS A 303 -14.30 12.63 -0.10
C LYS A 303 -14.83 13.85 0.65
N ASP A 304 -15.08 13.73 1.95
CA ASP A 304 -15.54 14.84 2.78
C ASP A 304 -14.43 15.92 2.89
N GLN A 305 -13.16 15.51 3.07
CA GLN A 305 -12.00 16.42 3.05
C GLN A 305 -11.81 17.08 1.69
N LEU A 306 -11.92 16.33 0.59
CA LEU A 306 -11.87 16.87 -0.76
C LEU A 306 -12.99 17.88 -0.99
N GLY A 307 -14.21 17.59 -0.54
CA GLY A 307 -15.34 18.54 -0.60
C GLY A 307 -15.14 19.79 0.26
N LEU A 308 -14.39 19.71 1.37
CA LEU A 308 -13.98 20.88 2.14
C LEU A 308 -12.92 21.70 1.39
N ALA A 309 -11.87 21.04 0.88
CA ALA A 309 -10.81 21.69 0.12
C ALA A 309 -11.35 22.39 -1.13
N GLU A 310 -12.25 21.75 -1.89
CA GLU A 310 -12.93 22.38 -3.02
C GLU A 310 -13.73 23.61 -2.62
N ARG A 311 -14.45 23.56 -1.49
CA ARG A 311 -15.20 24.72 -0.99
C ARG A 311 -14.27 25.86 -0.61
N ILE A 312 -13.14 25.57 0.04
CA ILE A 312 -12.12 26.57 0.38
C ILE A 312 -11.57 27.22 -0.90
N LEU A 313 -11.17 26.41 -1.89
CA LEU A 313 -10.64 26.92 -3.16
C LEU A 313 -11.67 27.75 -3.94
N LYS A 314 -12.92 27.27 -4.06
CA LYS A 314 -14.00 28.01 -4.72
C LYS A 314 -14.29 29.33 -4.01
N THR A 315 -14.26 29.34 -2.66
CA THR A 315 -14.46 30.56 -1.88
C THR A 315 -13.28 31.53 -2.07
N ALA A 316 -12.05 31.04 -2.04
CA ALA A 316 -10.86 31.85 -2.29
C ALA A 316 -10.87 32.46 -3.69
N GLU A 317 -11.26 31.70 -4.71
CA GLU A 317 -11.40 32.19 -6.09
C GLU A 317 -12.49 33.27 -6.22
N LEU A 318 -13.64 33.08 -5.56
CA LEU A 318 -14.70 34.09 -5.51
C LEU A 318 -14.24 35.37 -4.81
N CYS A 319 -13.54 35.26 -3.67
CA CYS A 319 -12.95 36.41 -2.98
C CYS A 319 -11.92 37.14 -3.84
N ARG A 320 -11.08 36.40 -4.58
CA ARG A 320 -10.04 36.94 -5.46
C ARG A 320 -10.57 37.83 -6.59
N LYS A 321 -11.85 37.71 -6.96
CA LYS A 321 -12.49 38.61 -7.93
C LYS A 321 -12.62 40.04 -7.42
N PHE A 322 -12.72 40.25 -6.11
CA PHE A 322 -12.89 41.56 -5.49
C PHE A 322 -11.57 42.21 -5.05
N GLU A 323 -10.46 41.51 -5.22
CA GLU A 323 -9.13 42.03 -4.91
C GLU A 323 -8.63 42.94 -6.02
N THR A 324 -7.87 43.96 -5.63
CA THR A 324 -7.23 44.87 -6.59
C THR A 324 -6.10 44.16 -7.33
N GLU A 325 -5.73 44.64 -8.52
CA GLU A 325 -4.60 44.07 -9.28
C GLU A 325 -3.28 44.11 -8.47
N ARG A 326 -3.11 45.12 -7.61
CA ARG A 326 -1.95 45.19 -6.69
C ARG A 326 -1.93 44.02 -5.71
N GLU A 327 -3.06 43.69 -5.11
CA GLU A 327 -3.18 42.59 -4.13
C GLU A 327 -3.20 41.19 -4.79
N LYS A 328 -3.50 41.10 -6.09
CA LYS A 328 -3.38 39.86 -6.86
C LYS A 328 -1.93 39.55 -7.25
N VAL A 329 -1.13 40.60 -7.51
CA VAL A 329 0.29 40.50 -7.88
C VAL A 329 1.18 40.41 -6.64
N LEU A 330 0.87 41.16 -5.59
CA LEU A 330 1.59 41.13 -4.31
C LEU A 330 0.63 40.88 -3.13
N PRO A 331 0.20 39.62 -2.89
CA PRO A 331 -0.81 39.29 -1.89
C PRO A 331 -0.36 39.48 -0.44
N PHE A 332 0.94 39.48 -0.20
CA PHE A 332 1.56 39.61 1.12
C PHE A 332 2.50 40.80 1.12
N TYR A 333 2.34 41.71 2.09
CA TYR A 333 3.36 42.72 2.34
C TYR A 333 4.52 42.07 3.08
N LEU A 334 5.75 42.45 2.74
CA LEU A 334 6.88 42.20 3.63
C LEU A 334 6.52 42.81 4.99
N SER A 335 6.54 41.99 6.06
CA SER A 335 6.44 42.54 7.41
C SER A 335 7.45 43.66 7.53
N ARG A 336 7.04 44.78 8.14
CA ARG A 336 7.91 45.94 8.34
C ARG A 336 9.21 45.56 9.07
N ASP A 337 9.18 44.48 9.85
CA ASP A 337 10.35 43.90 10.51
C ASP A 337 11.43 43.42 9.53
N ILE A 338 11.04 42.84 8.38
CA ILE A 338 11.99 42.46 7.30
C ILE A 338 12.49 43.73 6.61
N LEU A 339 11.62 44.71 6.35
CA LEU A 339 12.04 45.98 5.74
C LEU A 339 12.96 46.80 6.65
N GLN A 340 12.83 46.70 7.97
CA GLN A 340 13.66 47.42 8.93
C GLN A 340 15.06 46.77 9.08
N GLU A 341 15.16 45.44 8.98
CA GLU A 341 16.46 44.76 8.82
C GLU A 341 17.12 45.05 7.46
N PHE A 342 16.33 45.28 6.41
CA PHE A 342 16.82 45.68 5.08
C PHE A 342 17.19 47.17 4.97
N GLU A 343 16.60 48.07 5.78
CA GLU A 343 16.88 49.52 5.75
C GLU A 343 18.00 49.96 6.71
N GLU A 344 18.26 49.23 7.80
CA GLU A 344 19.34 49.56 8.77
C GLU A 344 20.63 48.75 8.59
N GLY A 345 20.63 47.69 7.78
CA GLY A 345 21.81 46.90 7.44
C GLY A 345 22.36 47.22 6.05
N GLU A 346 23.56 47.81 5.97
CA GLU A 346 24.43 47.66 4.80
C GLU A 346 24.80 46.16 4.67
N LEU A 347 23.93 45.38 4.02
CA LEU A 347 24.26 44.02 3.59
C LEU A 347 24.77 44.09 2.15
N GLU A 348 26.09 44.06 2.01
CA GLU A 348 26.73 43.53 0.81
C GLU A 348 26.08 42.18 0.48
N PHE A 349 25.59 42.04 -0.76
CA PHE A 349 25.19 40.76 -1.32
C PHE A 349 26.42 39.83 -1.36
N GLY A 350 26.71 39.13 -0.26
CA GLY A 350 27.97 38.39 -0.10
C GLY A 350 27.91 37.11 0.74
N ASP A 351 26.99 36.96 1.70
CA ASP A 351 26.95 35.75 2.53
C ASP A 351 26.01 34.68 1.96
N GLU A 352 26.60 33.69 1.29
CA GLU A 352 25.99 32.38 0.99
C GLU A 352 25.43 31.73 2.26
N ASP A 353 26.01 32.00 3.42
CA ASP A 353 25.57 31.47 4.72
C ASP A 353 24.17 31.98 5.12
N LEU A 354 23.85 33.26 4.87
CA LEU A 354 22.52 33.85 5.10
C LEU A 354 21.48 33.28 4.13
N LYS A 355 21.87 33.01 2.88
CA LYS A 355 21.04 32.29 1.91
C LYS A 355 20.77 30.86 2.35
N GLU A 356 21.76 30.15 2.87
CA GLU A 356 21.58 28.80 3.43
C GLU A 356 20.74 28.81 4.71
N GLU A 357 20.83 29.84 5.55
CA GLU A 357 20.04 29.98 6.77
C GLU A 357 18.57 30.24 6.47
N ILE A 358 18.29 31.16 5.53
CA ILE A 358 16.95 31.41 5.01
C ILE A 358 16.42 30.14 4.32
N ARG A 359 17.24 29.46 3.51
CA ARG A 359 16.86 28.18 2.86
C ARG A 359 16.60 27.09 3.89
N LYS A 360 17.34 27.05 5.01
CA LYS A 360 17.13 26.11 6.14
C LYS A 360 15.84 26.38 6.90
N GLU A 361 15.49 27.64 7.18
CA GLU A 361 14.21 27.99 7.79
C GLU A 361 13.02 27.73 6.84
N LEU A 362 13.22 27.93 5.53
CA LEU A 362 12.24 27.59 4.51
C LEU A 362 12.13 26.07 4.26
N THR A 363 13.16 25.28 4.60
CA THR A 363 13.10 23.82 4.58
C THR A 363 12.57 23.27 5.91
N ASP A 364 11.24 23.22 6.00
CA ASP A 364 10.51 22.08 6.56
C ASP A 364 10.87 21.64 8.00
N VAL A 365 10.98 22.60 8.93
CA VAL A 365 10.55 22.34 10.31
C VAL A 365 9.12 22.82 10.41
N GLY A 366 8.18 21.86 10.48
CA GLY A 366 6.74 22.09 10.41
C GLY A 366 6.30 23.43 11.00
N ILE A 367 5.76 24.29 10.13
CA ILE A 367 5.18 25.59 10.49
C ILE A 367 4.22 25.33 11.65
N ASP A 368 4.50 25.97 12.79
CA ASP A 368 3.70 25.83 14.01
C ASP A 368 2.22 26.14 13.70
N GLU A 369 1.28 25.34 14.23
CA GLU A 369 -0.15 25.46 13.91
C GLU A 369 -0.68 26.89 14.18
N TRP A 370 -0.04 27.59 15.11
CA TRP A 370 -0.37 28.98 15.48
C TRP A 370 0.08 30.03 14.46
N THR A 371 1.10 29.75 13.65
CA THR A 371 1.68 30.71 12.68
C THR A 371 1.26 30.43 11.23
N TYR A 372 0.58 29.31 10.99
CA TYR A 372 0.20 28.82 9.65
C TYR A 372 -0.64 29.80 8.82
N LEU A 373 -1.41 30.67 9.49
CA LEU A 373 -2.32 31.63 8.85
C LEU A 373 -1.83 33.08 8.93
N ASP A 374 -0.59 33.33 9.36
CA ASP A 374 -0.10 34.70 9.55
C ASP A 374 -0.15 35.53 8.27
N ASN A 375 0.23 34.94 7.15
CA ASN A 375 0.16 35.61 5.84
C ASN A 375 -1.30 35.87 5.39
N PHE A 376 -2.22 34.97 5.74
CA PHE A 376 -3.66 35.21 5.51
C PHE A 376 -4.16 36.38 6.37
N PHE A 377 -3.79 36.44 7.65
CA PHE A 377 -4.21 37.52 8.55
C PHE A 377 -3.57 38.86 8.19
N LYS A 378 -2.31 38.87 7.74
CA LYS A 378 -1.67 40.07 7.17
C LYS A 378 -2.53 40.63 6.04
N ARG A 379 -2.85 39.79 5.05
CA ARG A 379 -3.70 40.16 3.91
C ARG A 379 -5.08 40.66 4.34
N TYR A 380 -5.73 39.94 5.26
CA TYR A 380 -7.04 40.33 5.81
C TYR A 380 -6.99 41.70 6.51
N ASN A 381 -5.98 41.93 7.35
CA ASN A 381 -5.82 43.18 8.08
C ASN A 381 -5.56 44.36 7.14
N LYS A 382 -4.81 44.17 6.06
CA LYS A 382 -4.58 45.21 5.05
C LYS A 382 -5.89 45.64 4.39
N VAL A 383 -6.69 44.69 3.91
CA VAL A 383 -8.02 44.97 3.32
C VAL A 383 -8.93 45.66 4.34
N LYS A 384 -8.86 45.26 5.62
CA LYS A 384 -9.66 45.88 6.68
C LYS A 384 -9.25 47.34 6.95
N LEU A 385 -7.96 47.67 6.89
CA LEU A 385 -7.49 49.05 6.99
C LEU A 385 -7.96 49.88 5.79
N ASP A 386 -7.88 49.33 4.58
CA ASP A 386 -8.32 50.00 3.36
C ASP A 386 -9.85 50.23 3.38
N PHE A 387 -10.63 49.25 3.87
CA PHE A 387 -12.06 49.40 4.11
C PHE A 387 -12.38 50.56 5.07
N HIS A 388 -11.68 50.65 6.21
CA HIS A 388 -11.87 51.75 7.16
C HIS A 388 -11.48 53.11 6.58
N ALA A 389 -10.42 53.18 5.78
CA ALA A 389 -10.03 54.41 5.08
C ALA A 389 -11.12 54.87 4.09
N VAL A 390 -11.66 53.95 3.29
CA VAL A 390 -12.77 54.23 2.36
C VAL A 390 -14.03 54.66 3.12
N GLU A 391 -14.36 53.99 4.22
CA GLU A 391 -15.51 54.35 5.05
C GLU A 391 -15.37 55.77 5.62
N GLN A 392 -14.18 56.14 6.09
CA GLN A 392 -13.90 57.47 6.63
C GLN A 392 -14.00 58.56 5.56
N GLU A 393 -13.44 58.32 4.37
CA GLU A 393 -13.57 59.24 3.24
C GLU A 393 -15.03 59.36 2.78
N GLY A 394 -15.79 58.26 2.76
CA GLY A 394 -17.24 58.29 2.52
C GLY A 394 -17.98 59.15 3.54
N LYS A 395 -17.64 59.03 4.83
CA LYS A 395 -18.19 59.90 5.90
C LYS A 395 -17.81 61.36 5.71
N ARG A 396 -16.60 61.66 5.22
CA ARG A 396 -16.17 63.03 4.89
C ARG A 396 -16.95 63.60 3.71
N LEU A 397 -17.01 62.87 2.60
CA LEU A 397 -17.72 63.27 1.39
C LEU A 397 -19.22 63.45 1.61
N THR A 398 -19.85 62.60 2.43
CA THR A 398 -21.27 62.77 2.79
C THR A 398 -21.50 64.05 3.60
N LYS A 399 -20.63 64.35 4.58
CA LYS A 399 -20.69 65.63 5.32
C LYS A 399 -20.50 66.83 4.40
N GLU A 400 -19.50 66.79 3.51
CA GLU A 400 -19.27 67.84 2.50
C GLU A 400 -20.46 67.99 1.57
N ASN A 401 -21.07 66.89 1.11
CA ASN A 401 -22.26 66.93 0.26
C ASN A 401 -23.45 67.57 0.99
N VAL A 402 -23.67 67.25 2.26
CA VAL A 402 -24.71 67.89 3.09
C VAL A 402 -24.43 69.38 3.23
N GLN A 403 -23.17 69.78 3.47
CA GLN A 403 -22.78 71.19 3.55
C GLN A 403 -23.00 71.92 2.22
N LEU A 404 -22.57 71.34 1.10
CA LEU A 404 -22.76 71.92 -0.24
C LEU A 404 -24.24 72.02 -0.61
N ARG A 405 -25.06 71.01 -0.29
CA ARG A 405 -26.52 71.07 -0.46
C ARG A 405 -27.14 72.17 0.39
N SER A 406 -26.65 72.37 1.62
CA SER A 406 -27.08 73.45 2.50
C SER A 406 -26.71 74.83 1.92
N ILE A 407 -25.48 75.00 1.44
CA ILE A 407 -25.02 76.24 0.79
C ILE A 407 -25.81 76.51 -0.49
N LEU A 408 -26.04 75.49 -1.32
CA LEU A 408 -26.85 75.62 -2.53
C LEU A 408 -28.30 75.98 -2.20
N LYS A 409 -28.87 75.37 -1.17
CA LYS A 409 -30.20 75.73 -0.67
C LYS A 409 -30.22 77.20 -0.23
N GLN A 410 -29.26 77.64 0.59
CA GLN A 410 -29.13 79.04 1.00
C GLN A 410 -28.96 80.00 -0.18
N PHE A 411 -28.22 79.61 -1.22
CA PHE A 411 -28.05 80.42 -2.43
C PHE A 411 -29.36 80.52 -3.23
N LEU A 412 -30.07 79.40 -3.44
CA LEU A 412 -31.37 79.39 -4.11
C LEU A 412 -32.43 80.19 -3.32
N ASP A 413 -32.45 80.04 -2.01
CA ASP A 413 -33.29 80.81 -1.09
C ASP A 413 -32.92 82.31 -1.08
N GLY A 414 -31.66 82.67 -1.37
CA GLY A 414 -31.22 84.05 -1.53
C GLY A 414 -31.58 84.70 -2.87
N VAL A 415 -31.84 83.89 -3.91
CA VAL A 415 -32.18 84.36 -5.28
C VAL A 415 -33.67 84.24 -5.58
N SER A 416 -34.38 83.29 -4.96
CA SER A 416 -35.82 83.06 -5.11
C SER A 416 -36.60 83.61 -3.92
N VAL A 417 -37.80 84.16 -4.16
CA VAL A 417 -38.69 84.61 -3.09
C VAL A 417 -39.69 83.50 -2.77
N ASN A 418 -39.37 82.69 -1.75
CA ASN A 418 -40.22 81.58 -1.27
C ASN A 418 -40.77 81.85 0.14
N GLU A 419 -41.85 81.16 0.53
CA GLU A 419 -42.52 81.33 1.84
C GLU A 419 -41.59 81.02 3.04
N ASP A 420 -40.71 80.02 2.90
CA ASP A 420 -39.66 79.69 3.87
C ASP A 420 -38.63 80.83 4.05
N VAL A 421 -38.39 81.64 3.01
CA VAL A 421 -37.44 82.76 3.03
C VAL A 421 -38.05 84.00 3.68
N LEU A 422 -39.37 84.18 3.55
CA LEU A 422 -40.11 85.31 4.14
C LEU A 422 -40.43 85.09 5.63
N SER A 423 -40.47 83.84 6.08
CA SER A 423 -40.70 83.48 7.49
C SER A 423 -39.43 83.51 8.35
N ALA A 424 -38.25 83.42 7.74
CA ALA A 424 -36.95 83.52 8.40
C ALA A 424 -36.35 84.95 8.29
N PRO A 425 -35.41 85.34 9.18
CA PRO A 425 -34.74 86.65 9.09
C PRO A 425 -33.98 86.79 7.77
N ASN A 426 -34.44 87.71 6.92
CA ASN A 426 -33.99 87.85 5.54
C ASN A 426 -33.69 89.33 5.19
N PRO A 427 -32.84 89.58 4.18
CA PRO A 427 -32.52 90.95 3.75
C PRO A 427 -33.65 91.61 2.93
N LEU A 428 -34.70 90.87 2.54
CA LEU A 428 -35.81 91.38 1.74
C LEU A 428 -36.85 92.16 2.57
N LEU A 429 -37.00 91.86 3.87
CA LEU A 429 -37.96 92.54 4.75
C LEU A 429 -37.39 92.67 6.18
N VAL A 430 -36.76 93.81 6.47
CA VAL A 430 -36.03 94.03 7.72
C VAL A 430 -36.96 94.61 8.80
N VAL A 431 -37.20 93.83 9.86
CA VAL A 431 -37.98 94.26 11.03
C VAL A 431 -37.07 94.29 12.26
N ASN A 432 -37.03 95.42 12.98
CA ASN A 432 -36.23 95.61 14.20
C ASN A 432 -34.73 95.33 14.05
N GLY A 433 -34.13 95.70 12.90
CA GLY A 433 -32.68 95.62 12.68
C GLY A 433 -32.08 94.22 12.60
N LYS A 434 -32.91 93.17 12.55
CA LYS A 434 -32.45 91.79 12.42
C LYS A 434 -32.30 91.43 10.94
N VAL A 435 -31.07 91.31 10.45
CA VAL A 435 -30.74 90.87 9.08
C VAL A 435 -29.70 89.75 9.15
N ASN A 436 -29.90 88.68 8.38
CA ASN A 436 -28.86 87.69 8.10
C ASN A 436 -28.08 88.09 6.84
N LEU A 437 -26.99 88.84 7.00
CA LEU A 437 -26.00 89.05 5.94
C LEU A 437 -24.99 87.91 5.98
N ASN A 438 -25.29 86.80 5.33
CA ASN A 438 -24.30 85.74 5.12
C ASN A 438 -23.29 86.17 4.04
N HIS A 439 -22.34 87.01 4.42
CA HIS A 439 -21.05 87.13 3.75
C HIS A 439 -19.94 86.97 4.78
N VAL A 440 -19.35 85.77 4.86
CA VAL A 440 -18.02 85.64 5.44
C VAL A 440 -17.05 86.08 4.34
N PRO A 441 -16.22 87.13 4.52
CA PRO A 441 -15.17 87.42 3.56
C PRO A 441 -14.22 86.22 3.54
N VAL A 442 -13.80 85.79 2.35
CA VAL A 442 -12.67 84.87 2.20
C VAL A 442 -11.46 85.54 2.82
N LYS A 443 -11.19 85.26 4.10
CA LYS A 443 -9.90 85.57 4.71
C LYS A 443 -8.90 84.67 3.97
N ARG A 444 -7.95 85.27 3.25
CA ARG A 444 -6.72 84.55 2.90
C ARG A 444 -6.18 83.99 4.21
N ALA A 445 -6.09 82.67 4.32
CA ALA A 445 -5.40 82.05 5.43
C ALA A 445 -4.00 82.68 5.49
N ALA A 446 -3.65 83.26 6.63
CA ALA A 446 -2.29 83.69 6.88
C ALA A 446 -1.37 82.50 6.62
N ASP A 447 -0.23 82.76 5.97
CA ASP A 447 0.82 81.78 5.69
C ASP A 447 1.04 80.90 6.92
N LYS A 448 0.63 79.64 6.83
CA LYS A 448 1.15 78.60 7.72
C LYS A 448 2.60 78.40 7.30
N THR A 449 3.50 78.98 8.08
CA THR A 449 4.89 78.54 8.11
C THR A 449 4.90 77.03 8.34
N VAL A 450 5.34 76.30 7.31
CA VAL A 450 5.64 74.87 7.41
C VAL A 450 6.87 74.76 8.31
N TYR A 451 6.68 74.34 9.56
CA TYR A 451 7.77 73.75 10.32
C TYR A 451 7.98 72.34 9.74
N VAL A 452 9.12 72.16 9.08
CA VAL A 452 9.68 70.83 8.84
C VAL A 452 10.26 70.38 10.18
N GLU A 453 9.57 69.51 10.89
CA GLU A 453 10.19 68.76 11.98
C GLU A 453 11.25 67.84 11.37
N ALA A 454 12.50 68.28 11.49
CA ALA A 454 13.66 67.45 11.28
C ALA A 454 13.71 66.38 12.37
N ALA A 455 13.82 65.12 11.92
CA ALA A 455 14.48 64.02 12.62
C ALA A 455 14.13 63.82 14.11
N HIS A 456 13.16 62.94 14.38
CA HIS A 456 13.24 62.10 15.57
C HIS A 456 14.11 60.88 15.27
N HIS A 457 15.42 61.05 15.44
CA HIS A 457 16.26 59.96 15.94
C HIS A 457 15.90 59.77 17.43
N ALA A 458 15.12 58.75 17.75
CA ALA A 458 14.99 58.28 19.12
C ALA A 458 16.04 57.18 19.34
N GLY A 459 17.22 57.59 19.79
CA GLY A 459 18.22 56.68 20.33
C GLY A 459 17.69 56.03 21.60
N ASN A 460 17.81 54.71 21.66
CA ASN A 460 17.62 53.89 22.85
C ASN A 460 18.41 54.45 24.04
N THR A 461 17.72 54.90 25.09
CA THR A 461 18.29 54.96 26.44
C THR A 461 17.66 53.87 27.29
N VAL A 462 18.41 52.78 27.40
CA VAL A 462 18.29 51.75 28.42
C VAL A 462 18.32 52.40 29.80
N VAL A 463 17.28 52.19 30.61
CA VAL A 463 17.34 52.38 32.06
C VAL A 463 16.98 51.06 32.73
N ARG A 464 18.03 50.43 33.26
CA ARG A 464 17.94 49.36 34.25
C ARG A 464 17.08 49.80 35.44
N ARG A 465 16.10 48.97 35.80
CA ARG A 465 15.95 48.49 37.17
C ARG A 465 15.22 47.17 37.20
#